data_AF-A0A7X9FN29-F1
#
_entry.id   AF-A0A7X9FN29-F1
#
_cell.length_a   1.000
_cell.length_b   1.000
_cell.length_c   1.000
_cell.angle_alpha   90.00
_cell.angle_beta   90.00
_cell.angle_gamma   90.00
#
_symmetry.space_group_name_H-M   'P 1'
#
loop_
_entity.id
_entity.type
_entity.pdbx_description
1 polymer ?
#
loop_
_entity_poly.entity_id
_entity_poly.type
_entity_poly.pdbx_seq_one_letter_code
_entity_poly.pdbx_strand_id
1 'polypeptide(L)'
;MRNTVFAVMALAALCLISCARKPVPAPETAPAAKAPAGPDALLVLARADPLAGSRQLVLVVTRDWDSITGRMAVFGRDAPDAPWRLVLAPFPVTVGRTGLAFGRGLHGDGPSLPVVPAKREGDGKAPAGAFALTMGFSYDPKALGFVPMLPMHQVTADTVCVETPGSRRYNAIIDESTAGSPDWTSPDRMLRPDGLYKNGLFVAHNTDPVAPGAGSCIFIHSWRGPDSPTAGCTAMEPGRVAELLRLIDAAKKPVMAQMPRAMLDRLGPAWGLPDMPAEGP
;
A
#
# COMPACT_ATOMS: atom_id res chain seq x y z
N MET A 1 -45.72 73.62 -18.99
CA MET A 1 -44.90 73.34 -20.19
C MET A 1 -43.43 73.60 -19.85
N ARG A 2 -42.51 73.16 -20.73
CA ARG A 2 -41.10 73.60 -20.96
C ARG A 2 -40.70 74.96 -20.31
N ASN A 3 -39.47 75.20 -19.85
CA ASN A 3 -38.18 74.55 -20.17
C ASN A 3 -37.07 74.78 -19.10
N THR A 4 -35.95 74.08 -19.30
CA THR A 4 -34.53 74.33 -18.90
C THR A 4 -34.08 75.79 -18.66
N VAL A 5 -32.99 76.11 -17.95
CA VAL A 5 -31.75 75.37 -17.55
C VAL A 5 -31.37 75.71 -16.06
N PHE A 6 -30.20 75.54 -15.41
CA PHE A 6 -28.81 75.21 -15.81
C PHE A 6 -28.06 74.32 -14.76
N ALA A 7 -26.83 74.65 -14.32
CA ALA A 7 -25.93 73.77 -13.54
C ALA A 7 -24.99 74.50 -12.55
N VAL A 8 -24.48 73.76 -11.55
CA VAL A 8 -23.16 73.97 -10.90
C VAL A 8 -22.53 72.59 -10.65
N MET A 9 -21.23 72.45 -10.91
CA MET A 9 -20.46 71.23 -10.59
C MET A 9 -19.84 71.30 -9.20
N ALA A 10 -19.82 70.16 -8.49
CA ALA A 10 -18.99 69.95 -7.30
C ALA A 10 -18.35 68.56 -7.38
N LEU A 11 -17.01 68.51 -7.37
CA LEU A 11 -16.24 67.28 -7.55
C LEU A 11 -15.79 66.75 -6.17
N ALA A 12 -16.19 65.53 -5.82
CA ALA A 12 -15.78 64.87 -4.58
C ALA A 12 -15.16 63.49 -4.88
N ALA A 13 -13.84 63.38 -4.71
CA ALA A 13 -13.10 62.15 -5.00
C ALA A 13 -13.05 61.23 -3.76
N LEU A 14 -13.70 60.07 -3.83
CA LEU A 14 -13.55 59.01 -2.83
C LEU A 14 -12.49 57.99 -3.31
N CYS A 15 -11.36 57.92 -2.60
CA CYS A 15 -10.34 56.89 -2.85
C CYS A 15 -10.78 55.54 -2.25
N LEU A 16 -11.37 54.68 -3.07
CA LEU A 16 -11.59 53.27 -2.72
C LEU A 16 -10.31 52.46 -2.98
N ILE A 17 -9.54 52.19 -1.91
CA ILE A 17 -8.36 51.34 -1.97
C ILE A 17 -8.81 49.88 -2.10
N SER A 18 -8.91 49.39 -3.33
CA SER A 18 -9.20 47.99 -3.62
C SER A 18 -7.97 47.12 -3.35
N CYS A 19 -7.96 46.41 -2.22
CA CYS A 19 -6.94 45.41 -1.89
C CYS A 19 -7.10 44.14 -2.74
N ALA A 20 -6.74 44.24 -4.03
CA ALA A 20 -6.71 43.10 -4.95
C ALA A 20 -5.73 42.03 -4.45
N ARG A 21 -6.26 40.91 -3.94
CA ARG A 21 -5.47 39.71 -3.64
C ARG A 21 -4.86 39.21 -4.94
N LYS A 22 -3.52 39.24 -5.04
CA LYS A 22 -2.81 38.59 -6.16
C LYS A 22 -3.17 37.09 -6.17
N PRO A 23 -3.46 36.48 -7.32
CA PRO A 23 -3.64 35.03 -7.39
C PRO A 23 -2.34 34.35 -6.96
N VAL A 24 -2.47 33.36 -6.07
CA VAL A 24 -1.35 32.47 -5.74
C VAL A 24 -1.15 31.55 -6.96
N PRO A 25 0.05 31.46 -7.55
CA PRO A 25 0.30 30.52 -8.62
C PRO A 25 0.09 29.09 -8.10
N ALA A 26 -0.55 28.24 -8.89
CA ALA A 26 -0.66 26.83 -8.56
C ALA A 26 0.75 26.21 -8.43
N PRO A 27 0.97 25.26 -7.50
CA PRO A 27 2.25 24.58 -7.41
C PRO A 27 2.53 23.86 -8.73
N GLU A 28 3.65 24.20 -9.37
CA GLU A 28 4.06 23.61 -10.64
C GLU A 28 4.35 22.12 -10.41
N THR A 29 3.50 21.26 -10.95
CA THR A 29 3.62 19.81 -10.77
C THR A 29 4.87 19.32 -11.48
N ALA A 30 5.91 18.99 -10.71
CA ALA A 30 7.08 18.29 -11.24
C ALA A 30 6.60 17.08 -12.06
N PRO A 31 7.04 16.92 -13.33
CA PRO A 31 6.50 15.90 -14.21
C PRO A 31 6.81 14.52 -13.64
N ALA A 32 5.76 13.76 -13.32
CA ALA A 32 5.91 12.37 -12.88
C ALA A 32 6.74 11.60 -13.91
N ALA A 33 7.84 10.99 -13.47
CA ALA A 33 8.76 10.27 -14.33
C ALA A 33 7.98 9.16 -15.07
N LYS A 34 7.77 9.33 -16.37
CA LYS A 34 6.90 8.45 -17.16
C LYS A 34 7.52 7.06 -17.21
N ALA A 35 6.92 6.12 -16.47
CA ALA A 35 7.40 4.75 -16.38
C ALA A 35 7.65 4.14 -17.78
N PRO A 36 8.75 3.39 -17.97
CA PRO A 36 9.08 2.82 -19.26
C PRO A 36 7.96 1.88 -19.75
N ALA A 37 7.49 2.13 -20.97
CA ALA A 37 6.53 1.30 -21.67
C ALA A 37 7.26 0.58 -22.82
N GLY A 38 7.69 -0.65 -22.57
CA GLY A 38 8.54 -1.42 -23.47
C GLY A 38 9.27 -2.56 -22.76
N PRO A 39 9.99 -3.43 -23.48
CA PRO A 39 10.67 -4.60 -22.89
C PRO A 39 11.66 -4.22 -21.78
N ASP A 40 12.30 -3.05 -21.89
CA ASP A 40 13.24 -2.51 -20.91
C ASP A 40 12.62 -2.23 -19.53
N ALA A 41 11.29 -2.17 -19.41
CA ALA A 41 10.62 -1.91 -18.14
C ALA A 41 10.92 -2.98 -17.08
N LEU A 42 11.00 -4.26 -17.50
CA LEU A 42 11.41 -5.34 -16.61
C LEU A 42 12.92 -5.30 -16.31
N LEU A 43 13.73 -4.79 -17.23
CA LEU A 43 15.17 -4.60 -17.01
C LEU A 43 15.46 -3.45 -16.03
N VAL A 44 14.65 -2.39 -16.04
CA VAL A 44 14.72 -1.31 -15.04
C VAL A 44 14.33 -1.85 -13.66
N LEU A 45 13.26 -2.62 -13.55
CA LEU A 45 12.87 -3.27 -12.29
C LEU A 45 13.93 -4.26 -11.79
N ALA A 46 14.56 -5.03 -12.68
CA ALA A 46 15.66 -5.93 -12.34
C ALA A 46 16.96 -5.20 -11.93
N ARG A 47 17.10 -3.89 -12.19
CA ARG A 47 18.22 -3.07 -11.70
C ARG A 47 17.98 -2.46 -10.32
N ALA A 48 16.75 -2.50 -9.82
CA ALA A 48 16.46 -2.13 -8.44
C ALA A 48 16.87 -3.28 -7.49
N ASP A 49 17.45 -2.93 -6.34
CA ASP A 49 17.57 -3.83 -5.19
C ASP A 49 16.49 -3.45 -4.15
N PRO A 50 15.26 -3.98 -4.27
CA PRO A 50 14.22 -3.71 -3.28
C PRO A 50 14.43 -4.47 -1.96
N LEU A 51 15.47 -5.31 -1.85
CA LEU A 51 15.84 -6.02 -0.62
C LEU A 51 17.08 -5.41 0.05
N ALA A 52 17.54 -4.23 -0.41
CA ALA A 52 18.74 -3.54 0.05
C ALA A 52 18.73 -3.33 1.58
N GLY A 53 19.68 -3.97 2.28
CA GLY A 53 19.76 -3.90 3.74
C GLY A 53 18.70 -4.72 4.49
N SER A 54 17.79 -5.40 3.80
CA SER A 54 16.77 -6.27 4.41
C SER A 54 17.39 -7.56 4.95
N ARG A 55 16.85 -8.05 6.06
CA ARG A 55 17.21 -9.31 6.72
C ARG A 55 16.01 -10.21 7.01
N GLN A 56 14.81 -9.81 6.59
CA GLN A 56 13.58 -10.60 6.68
C GLN A 56 12.75 -10.43 5.40
N LEU A 57 12.34 -11.57 4.84
CA LEU A 57 11.54 -11.64 3.63
C LEU A 57 10.28 -12.46 3.88
N VAL A 58 9.12 -11.90 3.57
CA VAL A 58 7.86 -12.61 3.42
C VAL A 58 7.63 -12.80 1.91
N LEU A 59 7.85 -14.02 1.42
CA LEU A 59 7.68 -14.34 0.00
C LEU A 59 6.27 -14.92 -0.21
N VAL A 60 5.50 -14.32 -1.12
CA VAL A 60 4.20 -14.84 -1.57
C VAL A 60 4.24 -15.16 -3.06
N VAL A 61 3.84 -16.38 -3.41
CA VAL A 61 3.77 -16.84 -4.81
C VAL A 61 2.38 -17.36 -5.15
N THR A 62 1.79 -16.79 -6.20
CA THR A 62 0.59 -17.32 -6.87
C THR A 62 0.98 -18.11 -8.13
N ARG A 63 0.08 -18.94 -8.65
CA ARG A 63 0.32 -19.67 -9.92
C ARG A 63 0.46 -18.69 -11.10
N ASP A 64 -0.46 -17.75 -11.20
CA ASP A 64 -0.55 -16.75 -12.28
C ASP A 64 -1.13 -15.41 -11.75
N TRP A 65 -1.46 -14.48 -12.66
CA TRP A 65 -1.98 -13.15 -12.36
C TRP A 65 -3.44 -13.12 -11.86
N ASP A 66 -4.23 -14.16 -12.08
CA ASP A 66 -5.68 -14.16 -11.82
C ASP A 66 -6.09 -15.18 -10.73
N SER A 67 -5.12 -16.01 -10.30
CA SER A 67 -5.20 -16.92 -9.16
C SER A 67 -5.52 -16.17 -7.85
N ILE A 68 -6.64 -16.52 -7.23
CA ILE A 68 -7.09 -15.96 -5.95
C ILE A 68 -6.39 -16.59 -4.72
N THR A 69 -5.61 -17.65 -4.93
CA THR A 69 -4.81 -18.35 -3.91
C THR A 69 -3.33 -18.36 -4.26
N GLY A 70 -2.49 -18.51 -3.24
CA GLY A 70 -1.05 -18.68 -3.35
C GLY A 70 -0.45 -19.33 -2.10
N ARG A 71 0.87 -19.31 -1.99
CA ARG A 71 1.61 -19.73 -0.78
C ARG A 71 2.43 -18.59 -0.23
N MET A 72 2.55 -18.51 1.09
CA MET A 72 3.46 -17.61 1.80
C MET A 72 4.53 -18.41 2.55
N ALA A 73 5.77 -17.96 2.47
CA ALA A 73 6.90 -18.46 3.25
C ALA A 73 7.67 -17.29 3.88
N VAL A 74 8.34 -17.51 5.01
CA VAL A 74 9.16 -16.48 5.68
C VAL A 74 10.61 -16.91 5.69
N PHE A 75 11.51 -15.99 5.34
CA PHE A 75 12.95 -16.18 5.34
C PHE A 75 13.65 -15.13 6.20
N GLY A 76 14.83 -15.48 6.70
CA GLY A 76 15.72 -14.57 7.42
C GLY A 76 17.19 -14.80 7.05
N ARG A 77 18.02 -13.78 7.30
CA ARG A 77 19.48 -13.81 7.11
C ARG A 77 20.18 -12.92 8.13
N ASP A 78 21.41 -13.26 8.53
CA ASP A 78 22.09 -12.56 9.64
C ASP A 78 22.60 -11.16 9.25
N ALA A 79 23.08 -11.05 8.01
CA ALA A 79 23.56 -9.84 7.35
C ALA A 79 22.82 -9.64 6.00
N PRO A 80 22.80 -8.42 5.42
CA PRO A 80 22.05 -8.15 4.17
C PRO A 80 22.55 -8.84 2.90
N ASP A 81 23.76 -9.39 2.93
CA ASP A 81 24.44 -10.12 1.86
C ASP A 81 24.45 -11.64 2.09
N ALA A 82 24.14 -12.10 3.30
CA ALA A 82 24.09 -13.51 3.66
C ALA A 82 22.93 -14.25 2.95
N PRO A 83 23.07 -15.56 2.69
CA PRO A 83 22.03 -16.35 2.04
C PRO A 83 20.76 -16.44 2.90
N TRP A 84 19.60 -16.39 2.25
CA TRP A 84 18.30 -16.58 2.89
C TRP A 84 18.16 -17.98 3.47
N ARG A 85 17.70 -18.07 4.72
CA ARG A 85 17.30 -19.32 5.38
C ARG A 85 15.80 -19.32 5.62
N LEU A 86 15.16 -20.45 5.41
CA LEU A 86 13.73 -20.65 5.69
C LEU A 86 13.50 -20.54 7.21
N VAL A 87 12.62 -19.64 7.62
CA VAL A 87 12.20 -19.40 9.02
C VAL A 87 10.80 -19.96 9.26
N LEU A 88 9.92 -19.89 8.26
CA LEU A 88 8.59 -20.47 8.30
C LEU A 88 8.25 -21.13 6.95
N ALA A 89 7.90 -22.41 7.00
CA ALA A 89 7.63 -23.24 5.83
C ALA A 89 6.38 -22.77 5.05
N PRO A 90 6.27 -23.08 3.74
CA PRO A 90 5.20 -22.54 2.88
C PRO A 90 3.79 -22.95 3.31
N PHE A 91 2.95 -21.99 3.67
CA PHE A 91 1.53 -22.18 4.03
C PHE A 91 0.59 -21.47 3.05
N PRO A 92 -0.67 -21.93 2.88
CA PRO A 92 -1.61 -21.33 1.94
C PRO A 92 -2.09 -19.93 2.35
N VAL A 93 -2.32 -19.07 1.36
CA VAL A 93 -2.89 -17.72 1.49
C VAL A 93 -3.90 -17.42 0.39
N THR A 94 -4.86 -16.53 0.66
CA THR A 94 -5.69 -15.89 -0.38
C THR A 94 -5.18 -14.48 -0.69
N VAL A 95 -5.41 -14.05 -1.92
CA VAL A 95 -5.10 -12.70 -2.40
C VAL A 95 -6.39 -11.99 -2.82
N GLY A 96 -6.31 -10.96 -3.67
CA GLY A 96 -7.49 -10.29 -4.21
C GLY A 96 -8.43 -11.23 -4.99
N ARG A 97 -9.73 -10.95 -4.96
CA ARG A 97 -10.82 -11.67 -5.68
C ARG A 97 -10.66 -11.79 -7.19
N THR A 98 -9.75 -11.03 -7.79
CA THR A 98 -9.36 -11.14 -9.21
C THR A 98 -7.86 -11.41 -9.37
N GLY A 99 -7.15 -11.83 -8.31
CA GLY A 99 -5.73 -12.23 -8.33
C GLY A 99 -4.75 -11.11 -7.94
N LEU A 100 -3.70 -10.94 -8.73
CA LEU A 100 -2.59 -9.98 -8.52
C LEU A 100 -2.48 -8.95 -9.64
N ALA A 101 -1.99 -7.76 -9.30
CA ALA A 101 -1.56 -6.70 -10.23
C ALA A 101 -0.28 -6.00 -9.72
N PHE A 102 0.65 -5.66 -10.61
CA PHE A 102 1.91 -5.01 -10.26
C PHE A 102 1.69 -3.62 -9.65
N GLY A 103 2.25 -3.40 -8.46
CA GLY A 103 1.98 -2.23 -7.62
C GLY A 103 3.03 -1.11 -7.70
N ARG A 104 3.16 -0.39 -6.57
CA ARG A 104 4.14 0.69 -6.33
C ARG A 104 4.84 0.39 -5.01
N GLY A 105 6.16 0.25 -4.98
CA GLY A 105 6.87 -0.13 -3.75
C GLY A 105 8.37 0.12 -3.81
N LEU A 106 9.14 -0.70 -3.08
CA LEU A 106 10.62 -0.57 -2.94
C LEU A 106 11.39 -0.75 -4.27
N HIS A 107 10.69 -1.19 -5.31
CA HIS A 107 11.14 -1.41 -6.67
C HIS A 107 10.77 -0.27 -7.62
N GLY A 108 10.05 0.76 -7.14
CA GLY A 108 9.49 1.84 -7.94
C GLY A 108 8.07 1.53 -8.47
N ASP A 109 7.78 2.02 -9.68
CA ASP A 109 6.51 1.82 -10.40
C ASP A 109 6.50 0.50 -11.18
N GLY A 110 5.33 -0.16 -11.23
CA GLY A 110 5.13 -1.37 -12.04
C GLY A 110 5.30 -1.16 -13.56
N PRO A 111 5.67 -2.21 -14.30
CA PRO A 111 6.05 -2.07 -15.71
C PRO A 111 4.81 -1.91 -16.59
N SER A 112 4.81 -0.94 -17.49
CA SER A 112 3.70 -0.70 -18.44
C SER A 112 3.79 -1.67 -19.62
N LEU A 113 3.45 -2.94 -19.38
CA LEU A 113 3.51 -4.04 -20.34
C LEU A 113 2.14 -4.73 -20.51
N PRO A 114 1.71 -5.09 -21.74
CA PRO A 114 0.39 -5.70 -21.97
C PRO A 114 0.09 -7.00 -21.21
N VAL A 115 1.14 -7.75 -20.82
CA VAL A 115 1.03 -9.03 -20.09
C VAL A 115 1.26 -8.89 -18.58
N VAL A 116 1.40 -7.67 -18.06
CA VAL A 116 1.54 -7.37 -16.63
C VAL A 116 0.40 -6.43 -16.23
N PRO A 117 -0.63 -6.91 -15.53
CA PRO A 117 -1.71 -6.05 -15.06
C PRO A 117 -1.16 -5.05 -14.04
N ALA A 118 -1.35 -3.75 -14.28
CA ALA A 118 -0.98 -2.68 -13.35
C ALA A 118 -2.08 -2.44 -12.31
N LYS A 119 -1.70 -2.32 -11.02
CA LYS A 119 -2.61 -2.15 -9.89
C LYS A 119 -3.35 -0.82 -9.98
N ARG A 120 -4.65 -0.85 -9.74
CA ARG A 120 -5.52 0.33 -9.65
C ARG A 120 -6.45 0.23 -8.45
N GLU A 121 -7.11 1.32 -8.12
CA GLU A 121 -8.12 1.29 -7.08
C GLU A 121 -9.37 0.49 -7.51
N GLY A 122 -9.94 -0.28 -6.59
CA GLY A 122 -11.15 -1.09 -6.83
C GLY A 122 -11.02 -2.29 -7.80
N ASP A 123 -9.86 -2.53 -8.42
CA ASP A 123 -9.63 -3.59 -9.42
C ASP A 123 -9.84 -5.04 -8.92
N GLY A 124 -9.95 -5.23 -7.59
CA GLY A 124 -10.11 -6.52 -6.93
C GLY A 124 -8.83 -7.34 -6.79
N LYS A 125 -7.69 -6.84 -7.25
CA LYS A 125 -6.38 -7.51 -7.27
C LYS A 125 -5.52 -7.04 -6.10
N ALA A 126 -4.70 -7.93 -5.54
CA ALA A 126 -3.68 -7.56 -4.56
C ALA A 126 -2.38 -7.10 -5.25
N PRO A 127 -1.57 -6.23 -4.64
CA PRO A 127 -0.38 -5.69 -5.29
C PRO A 127 0.72 -6.75 -5.37
N ALA A 128 1.42 -6.77 -6.51
CA ALA A 128 2.60 -7.57 -6.78
C ALA A 128 3.84 -6.69 -6.93
N GLY A 129 5.00 -7.21 -6.55
CA GLY A 129 6.24 -6.47 -6.38
C GLY A 129 6.81 -6.69 -4.97
N ALA A 130 7.70 -5.79 -4.54
CA ALA A 130 8.33 -5.79 -3.22
C ALA A 130 7.98 -4.53 -2.41
N PHE A 131 7.56 -4.72 -1.15
CA PHE A 131 6.96 -3.70 -0.28
C PHE A 131 7.50 -3.81 1.15
N ALA A 132 7.71 -2.70 1.85
CA ALA A 132 8.09 -2.76 3.28
C ALA A 132 6.89 -3.17 4.15
N LEU A 133 7.15 -3.92 5.23
CA LEU A 133 6.19 -4.19 6.30
C LEU A 133 6.49 -3.24 7.47
N THR A 134 5.87 -2.06 7.47
CA THR A 134 6.30 -0.92 8.32
C THR A 134 5.70 -0.93 9.72
N MET A 135 4.53 -1.55 9.91
CA MET A 135 3.82 -1.63 11.18
C MET A 135 2.88 -2.84 11.24
N GLY A 136 2.65 -3.33 12.45
CA GLY A 136 1.52 -4.22 12.76
C GLY A 136 0.31 -3.44 13.25
N PHE A 137 -0.85 -4.09 13.26
CA PHE A 137 -2.05 -3.59 13.92
C PHE A 137 -2.80 -4.71 14.65
N SER A 138 -3.51 -4.36 15.71
CA SER A 138 -4.37 -5.28 16.46
C SER A 138 -5.49 -4.54 17.17
N TYR A 139 -6.63 -5.19 17.40
CA TYR A 139 -7.71 -4.65 18.24
C TYR A 139 -7.27 -4.52 19.72
N ASP A 140 -6.38 -5.43 20.18
CA ASP A 140 -5.70 -5.32 21.47
C ASP A 140 -4.28 -5.90 21.37
N PRO A 141 -3.25 -5.05 21.15
CA PRO A 141 -1.85 -5.48 21.12
C PRO A 141 -1.36 -6.14 22.42
N LYS A 142 -2.02 -5.94 23.57
CA LYS A 142 -1.64 -6.56 24.85
C LYS A 142 -2.11 -8.02 24.94
N ALA A 143 -3.18 -8.37 24.23
CA ALA A 143 -3.73 -9.72 24.17
C ALA A 143 -3.00 -10.66 23.18
N LEU A 144 -1.90 -10.21 22.54
CA LEU A 144 -1.13 -11.02 21.58
C LEU A 144 -0.38 -12.20 22.21
N GLY A 145 -0.09 -12.17 23.51
CA GLY A 145 0.67 -13.21 24.21
C GLY A 145 2.19 -13.18 23.96
N PHE A 146 2.68 -12.20 23.20
CA PHE A 146 4.09 -11.89 22.97
C PHE A 146 4.26 -10.37 22.81
N VAL A 147 5.49 -9.86 22.90
CA VAL A 147 5.82 -8.46 22.59
C VAL A 147 6.22 -8.37 21.12
N PRO A 148 5.50 -7.63 20.25
CA PRO A 148 5.87 -7.47 18.84
C PRO A 148 7.18 -6.71 18.67
N MET A 149 7.94 -7.04 17.62
CA MET A 149 9.17 -6.33 17.23
C MET A 149 8.93 -5.30 16.11
N LEU A 150 7.66 -4.99 15.81
CA LEU A 150 7.21 -3.91 14.93
C LEU A 150 6.54 -2.79 15.76
N PRO A 151 6.50 -1.55 15.26
CA PRO A 151 5.51 -0.56 15.69
C PRO A 151 4.10 -1.14 15.55
N MET A 152 3.25 -0.94 16.57
CA MET A 152 1.88 -1.46 16.60
C MET A 152 0.87 -0.31 16.69
N HIS A 153 -0.12 -0.31 15.79
CA HIS A 153 -1.33 0.51 15.93
C HIS A 153 -2.41 -0.27 16.67
N GLN A 154 -3.03 0.32 17.70
CA GLN A 154 -4.24 -0.23 18.30
C GLN A 154 -5.46 0.25 17.53
N VAL A 155 -6.23 -0.69 16.98
CA VAL A 155 -7.45 -0.41 16.21
C VAL A 155 -8.61 -0.08 17.14
N THR A 156 -9.15 1.13 17.01
CA THR A 156 -10.33 1.66 17.70
C THR A 156 -11.56 1.62 16.78
N ALA A 157 -12.75 1.94 17.30
CA ALA A 157 -13.96 2.10 16.47
C ALA A 157 -13.83 3.23 15.43
N ASP A 158 -13.03 4.25 15.76
CA ASP A 158 -12.75 5.42 14.94
C ASP A 158 -11.52 5.23 14.02
N THR A 159 -10.81 4.09 14.13
CA THR A 159 -9.70 3.76 13.23
C THR A 159 -10.22 3.34 11.85
N VAL A 160 -9.79 4.09 10.83
CA VAL A 160 -10.11 3.81 9.42
C VAL A 160 -8.85 3.87 8.56
N CYS A 161 -8.90 3.25 7.38
CA CYS A 161 -7.97 3.52 6.30
C CYS A 161 -8.70 4.20 5.12
N VAL A 162 -8.11 5.27 4.59
CA VAL A 162 -8.80 6.13 3.61
C VAL A 162 -8.54 5.67 2.17
N GLU A 163 -9.57 5.09 1.56
CA GLU A 163 -9.55 4.59 0.17
C GLU A 163 -9.92 5.66 -0.89
N THR A 164 -10.34 6.87 -0.50
CA THR A 164 -10.79 7.92 -1.44
C THR A 164 -9.60 8.57 -2.18
N PRO A 165 -9.43 8.41 -3.51
CA PRO A 165 -8.21 8.84 -4.21
C PRO A 165 -7.92 10.35 -4.17
N GLY A 166 -8.95 11.19 -4.02
CA GLY A 166 -8.81 12.65 -3.93
C GLY A 166 -8.54 13.19 -2.52
N SER A 167 -8.51 12.33 -1.49
CA SER A 167 -8.29 12.74 -0.10
C SER A 167 -6.82 13.07 0.17
N ARG A 168 -6.57 14.09 1.01
CA ARG A 168 -5.22 14.37 1.55
C ARG A 168 -4.72 13.29 2.53
N ARG A 169 -5.57 12.30 2.85
CA ARG A 169 -5.28 11.12 3.68
C ARG A 169 -5.31 9.81 2.89
N TYR A 170 -5.43 9.85 1.55
CA TYR A 170 -5.49 8.63 0.73
C TYR A 170 -4.34 7.67 1.05
N ASN A 171 -4.66 6.38 1.22
CA ASN A 171 -3.74 5.32 1.63
C ASN A 171 -3.06 5.52 3.01
N ALA A 172 -3.72 6.24 3.93
CA ALA A 172 -3.28 6.36 5.32
C ALA A 172 -4.31 5.75 6.29
N ILE A 173 -3.80 5.12 7.36
CA ILE A 173 -4.56 4.78 8.56
C ILE A 173 -4.66 6.06 9.41
N ILE A 174 -5.88 6.39 9.86
CA ILE A 174 -6.17 7.56 10.72
C ILE A 174 -7.20 7.19 11.79
N ASP A 175 -7.25 7.99 12.85
CA ASP A 175 -8.35 7.98 13.83
C ASP A 175 -9.29 9.16 13.54
N GLU A 176 -10.53 8.88 13.13
CA GLU A 176 -11.47 9.91 12.69
C GLU A 176 -11.87 10.90 13.81
N SER A 177 -11.81 10.48 15.08
CA SER A 177 -12.12 11.37 16.21
C SER A 177 -11.12 12.53 16.35
N THR A 178 -9.93 12.39 15.75
CA THR A 178 -8.85 13.39 15.78
C THR A 178 -8.52 13.98 14.41
N ALA A 179 -9.01 13.39 13.31
CA ALA A 179 -8.61 13.74 11.95
C ALA A 179 -9.16 15.09 11.42
N GLY A 180 -10.19 15.65 12.06
CA GLY A 180 -10.88 16.87 11.64
C GLY A 180 -11.93 16.64 10.55
N SER A 181 -12.31 17.69 9.82
CA SER A 181 -13.33 17.60 8.77
C SER A 181 -12.90 16.65 7.64
N PRO A 182 -13.68 15.60 7.31
CA PRO A 182 -13.29 14.60 6.32
C PRO A 182 -13.30 15.16 4.89
N ASP A 183 -12.32 14.74 4.10
CA ASP A 183 -12.30 14.87 2.64
C ASP A 183 -12.33 13.51 1.92
N TRP A 184 -12.81 12.49 2.63
CA TRP A 184 -12.99 11.12 2.19
C TRP A 184 -14.45 10.66 2.33
N THR A 185 -14.80 9.60 1.62
CA THR A 185 -16.10 8.93 1.68
C THR A 185 -15.90 7.41 1.82
N SER A 186 -16.76 6.77 2.62
CA SER A 186 -16.80 5.32 2.84
C SER A 186 -15.41 4.64 3.05
N PRO A 187 -14.60 5.08 4.03
CA PRO A 187 -13.27 4.51 4.27
C PRO A 187 -13.36 3.10 4.89
N ASP A 188 -12.31 2.29 4.74
CA ASP A 188 -12.25 0.94 5.29
C ASP A 188 -12.20 0.99 6.82
N ARG A 189 -13.26 0.49 7.46
CA ARG A 189 -13.44 0.48 8.92
C ARG A 189 -12.61 -0.64 9.51
N MET A 190 -11.51 -0.31 10.18
CA MET A 190 -10.57 -1.35 10.62
C MET A 190 -11.10 -2.19 11.79
N LEU A 191 -11.97 -1.64 12.65
CA LEU A 191 -12.69 -2.42 13.65
C LEU A 191 -13.90 -3.12 13.03
N ARG A 192 -13.68 -4.33 12.49
CA ARG A 192 -14.68 -5.10 11.75
C ARG A 192 -15.42 -6.12 12.63
N PRO A 193 -16.75 -6.27 12.51
CA PRO A 193 -17.53 -7.26 13.27
C PRO A 193 -17.25 -8.71 12.84
N ASP A 194 -16.67 -8.92 11.66
CA ASP A 194 -16.21 -10.23 11.19
C ASP A 194 -14.81 -10.62 11.72
N GLY A 195 -14.15 -9.73 12.47
CA GLY A 195 -12.86 -9.99 13.09
C GLY A 195 -11.68 -10.18 12.11
N LEU A 196 -11.86 -9.99 10.80
CA LEU A 196 -10.82 -10.29 9.80
C LEU A 196 -9.55 -9.46 10.00
N TYR A 197 -9.68 -8.26 10.57
CA TYR A 197 -8.59 -7.34 10.88
C TYR A 197 -8.19 -7.36 12.37
N LYS A 198 -8.65 -8.36 13.15
CA LYS A 198 -8.34 -8.47 14.60
C LYS A 198 -6.84 -8.33 14.88
N ASN A 199 -6.02 -8.89 14.00
CA ASN A 199 -4.58 -8.76 13.91
C ASN A 199 -4.22 -8.57 12.42
N GLY A 200 -3.14 -7.86 12.12
CA GLY A 200 -2.59 -7.76 10.77
C GLY A 200 -1.32 -6.92 10.67
N LEU A 201 -0.81 -6.77 9.45
CA LEU A 201 0.34 -5.93 9.11
C LEU A 201 -0.01 -4.98 7.96
N PHE A 202 0.52 -3.75 7.98
CA PHE A 202 0.40 -2.82 6.86
C PHE A 202 1.47 -3.13 5.81
N VAL A 203 1.05 -3.22 4.55
CA VAL A 203 1.93 -3.42 3.40
C VAL A 203 2.15 -2.07 2.74
N ALA A 204 3.40 -1.60 2.68
CA ALA A 204 3.77 -0.31 2.09
C ALA A 204 3.74 -0.34 0.54
N HIS A 205 2.57 -0.63 -0.01
CA HIS A 205 2.21 -0.38 -1.40
C HIS A 205 1.69 1.04 -1.54
N ASN A 206 2.17 1.78 -2.54
CA ASN A 206 1.71 3.13 -2.88
C ASN A 206 1.81 4.17 -1.73
N THR A 207 2.86 4.11 -0.91
CA THR A 207 3.02 4.98 0.28
C THR A 207 3.95 6.18 0.08
N ASP A 208 4.98 6.09 -0.77
CA ASP A 208 5.98 7.15 -0.94
C ASP A 208 6.49 7.26 -2.40
N PRO A 209 6.15 8.34 -3.13
CA PRO A 209 5.01 9.21 -2.88
C PRO A 209 3.69 8.46 -3.13
N VAL A 210 2.63 8.80 -2.39
CA VAL A 210 1.28 8.28 -2.66
C VAL A 210 0.79 8.79 -4.03
N ALA A 211 0.38 7.90 -4.92
CA ALA A 211 -0.27 8.24 -6.19
C ALA A 211 -1.77 7.93 -6.13
N PRO A 212 -2.66 8.93 -6.31
CA PRO A 212 -4.11 8.75 -6.38
C PRO A 212 -4.54 7.62 -7.33
N GLY A 213 -5.36 6.69 -6.83
CA GLY A 213 -6.01 5.66 -7.64
C GLY A 213 -5.11 4.47 -8.03
N ALA A 214 -3.87 4.39 -7.52
CA ALA A 214 -2.99 3.23 -7.72
C ALA A 214 -3.23 2.08 -6.71
N GLY A 215 -4.35 2.11 -5.98
CA GLY A 215 -4.68 1.16 -4.91
C GLY A 215 -4.18 1.63 -3.54
N SER A 216 -4.95 1.31 -2.50
CA SER A 216 -4.71 1.73 -1.12
C SER A 216 -5.10 0.65 -0.11
N CYS A 217 -4.84 0.90 1.18
CA CYS A 217 -5.32 0.10 2.31
C CYS A 217 -5.00 -1.40 2.20
N ILE A 218 -3.74 -1.68 1.82
CA ILE A 218 -3.24 -3.05 1.63
C ILE A 218 -2.70 -3.59 2.95
N PHE A 219 -3.28 -4.69 3.40
CA PHE A 219 -2.91 -5.37 4.63
C PHE A 219 -2.54 -6.84 4.39
N ILE A 220 -1.78 -7.40 5.33
CA ILE A 220 -1.80 -8.83 5.67
C ILE A 220 -2.81 -9.00 6.80
N HIS A 221 -3.84 -9.84 6.64
CA HIS A 221 -4.89 -10.02 7.66
C HIS A 221 -5.46 -11.45 7.72
N SER A 222 -6.46 -11.70 8.56
CA SER A 222 -7.10 -13.01 8.70
C SER A 222 -8.15 -13.25 7.61
N TRP A 223 -8.20 -14.44 7.00
CA TRP A 223 -9.22 -14.82 6.02
C TRP A 223 -10.52 -15.33 6.68
N ARG A 224 -11.58 -15.55 5.88
CA ARG A 224 -12.74 -16.37 6.29
C ARG A 224 -12.50 -17.89 6.11
N GLY A 225 -11.55 -18.25 5.26
CA GLY A 225 -11.22 -19.62 4.86
C GLY A 225 -10.30 -19.64 3.63
N PRO A 226 -9.74 -20.81 3.26
CA PRO A 226 -8.73 -20.93 2.20
C PRO A 226 -9.21 -20.56 0.80
N ASP A 227 -10.52 -20.60 0.55
CA ASP A 227 -11.14 -20.21 -0.73
C ASP A 227 -11.84 -18.84 -0.65
N SER A 228 -11.59 -18.06 0.41
CA SER A 228 -12.19 -16.73 0.62
C SER A 228 -11.21 -15.60 0.26
N PRO A 229 -11.30 -15.03 -0.96
CA PRO A 229 -10.43 -13.93 -1.37
C PRO A 229 -10.77 -12.60 -0.70
N THR A 230 -9.83 -11.67 -0.81
CA THR A 230 -9.95 -10.30 -0.30
C THR A 230 -10.44 -9.33 -1.39
N ALA A 231 -10.59 -8.05 -1.05
CA ALA A 231 -10.78 -6.98 -2.05
C ALA A 231 -9.46 -6.51 -2.73
N GLY A 232 -8.30 -6.91 -2.22
CA GLY A 232 -6.98 -6.40 -2.62
C GLY A 232 -5.86 -6.58 -1.56
N CYS A 233 -6.20 -7.05 -0.36
CA CYS A 233 -5.25 -7.49 0.67
C CYS A 233 -4.71 -8.92 0.42
N THR A 234 -3.81 -9.38 1.28
CA THR A 234 -3.38 -10.79 1.36
C THR A 234 -3.84 -11.38 2.69
N ALA A 235 -4.47 -12.55 2.68
CA ALA A 235 -5.12 -13.10 3.88
C ALA A 235 -4.82 -14.59 4.10
N MET A 236 -4.89 -15.01 5.36
CA MET A 236 -4.45 -16.34 5.82
C MET A 236 -5.17 -16.77 7.09
N GLU A 237 -4.87 -17.96 7.59
CA GLU A 237 -5.33 -18.44 8.90
C GLU A 237 -4.95 -17.46 10.02
N PRO A 238 -5.87 -17.13 10.96
CA PRO A 238 -5.59 -16.19 12.07
C PRO A 238 -4.33 -16.52 12.89
N GLY A 239 -4.03 -17.81 13.07
CA GLY A 239 -2.80 -18.28 13.74
C GLY A 239 -1.53 -17.87 13.00
N ARG A 240 -1.54 -17.90 11.66
CA ARG A 240 -0.40 -17.47 10.82
C ARG A 240 -0.21 -15.95 10.86
N VAL A 241 -1.28 -15.16 10.96
CA VAL A 241 -1.16 -13.70 11.16
C VAL A 241 -0.49 -13.38 12.50
N ALA A 242 -0.88 -14.06 13.58
CA ALA A 242 -0.25 -13.91 14.89
C ALA A 242 1.22 -14.38 14.87
N GLU A 243 1.52 -15.46 14.14
CA GLU A 243 2.89 -15.94 13.94
C GLU A 243 3.77 -14.97 13.16
N LEU A 244 3.25 -14.31 12.11
CA LEU A 244 3.97 -13.24 11.41
C LEU A 244 4.27 -12.07 12.35
N LEU A 245 3.28 -11.59 13.11
CA LEU A 245 3.48 -10.50 14.07
C LEU A 245 4.51 -10.84 15.17
N ARG A 246 4.65 -12.12 15.52
CA ARG A 246 5.67 -12.64 16.45
C ARG A 246 7.07 -12.72 15.84
N LEU A 247 7.18 -12.96 14.54
CA LEU A 247 8.45 -13.17 13.85
C LEU A 247 9.05 -11.88 13.28
N ILE A 248 8.22 -10.97 12.77
CA ILE A 248 8.67 -9.79 12.01
C ILE A 248 9.22 -8.69 12.93
N ASP A 249 10.39 -8.17 12.57
CA ASP A 249 11.22 -7.25 13.37
C ASP A 249 11.66 -6.04 12.54
N ALA A 250 11.31 -4.84 13.00
CA ALA A 250 11.67 -3.57 12.34
C ALA A 250 13.19 -3.40 12.13
N ALA A 251 14.02 -3.86 13.07
CA ALA A 251 15.48 -3.81 12.99
C ALA A 251 16.07 -4.81 11.96
N LYS A 252 15.24 -5.62 11.32
CA LYS A 252 15.58 -6.48 10.18
C LYS A 252 15.05 -5.94 8.84
N LYS A 253 14.46 -4.73 8.80
CA LYS A 253 13.89 -4.08 7.60
C LYS A 253 13.04 -5.06 6.75
N PRO A 254 11.91 -5.54 7.29
CA PRO A 254 11.17 -6.65 6.71
C PRO A 254 10.48 -6.24 5.40
N VAL A 255 10.65 -7.06 4.37
CA VAL A 255 10.07 -6.86 3.04
C VAL A 255 9.11 -7.99 2.71
N MET A 256 7.94 -7.65 2.18
CA MET A 256 7.05 -8.59 1.51
C MET A 256 7.31 -8.54 0.00
N ALA A 257 7.67 -9.67 -0.60
CA ALA A 257 7.72 -9.83 -2.06
C ALA A 257 6.56 -10.74 -2.48
N GLN A 258 5.64 -10.23 -3.29
CA GLN A 258 4.46 -10.94 -3.75
C GLN A 258 4.40 -10.94 -5.28
N MET A 259 4.34 -12.09 -5.93
CA MET A 259 4.23 -12.16 -7.40
C MET A 259 3.83 -13.55 -7.91
N PRO A 260 3.35 -13.68 -9.16
CA PRO A 260 3.18 -14.99 -9.78
C PRO A 260 4.52 -15.72 -9.99
N ARG A 261 4.50 -17.06 -10.05
CA ARG A 261 5.64 -17.94 -10.39
C ARG A 261 6.51 -17.37 -11.52
N ALA A 262 5.90 -17.11 -12.68
CA ALA A 262 6.57 -16.62 -13.88
C ALA A 262 7.21 -15.21 -13.74
N MET A 263 6.92 -14.48 -12.67
CA MET A 263 7.60 -13.23 -12.31
C MET A 263 8.73 -13.46 -11.32
N LEU A 264 8.60 -14.42 -10.38
CA LEU A 264 9.69 -14.86 -9.51
C LEU A 264 10.84 -15.45 -10.35
N ASP A 265 10.52 -16.20 -11.40
CA ASP A 265 11.49 -16.74 -12.37
C ASP A 265 12.28 -15.65 -13.11
N ARG A 266 11.70 -14.44 -13.26
CA ARG A 266 12.28 -13.32 -14.04
C ARG A 266 13.00 -12.28 -13.18
N LEU A 267 12.45 -11.97 -12.00
CA LEU A 267 12.95 -10.93 -11.11
C LEU A 267 13.76 -11.51 -9.94
N GLY A 268 13.50 -12.76 -9.54
CA GLY A 268 14.14 -13.40 -8.39
C GLY A 268 15.67 -13.42 -8.43
N PRO A 269 16.31 -13.82 -9.55
CA PRO A 269 17.76 -13.79 -9.69
C PRO A 269 18.38 -12.38 -9.56
N ALA A 270 17.63 -11.33 -9.93
CA ALA A 270 18.10 -9.95 -9.92
C ALA A 270 17.85 -9.26 -8.56
N TRP A 271 16.74 -9.56 -7.91
CA TRP A 271 16.40 -9.08 -6.56
C TRP A 271 17.00 -9.93 -5.43
N GLY A 272 17.74 -11.00 -5.75
CA GLY A 272 18.29 -11.92 -4.76
C GLY A 272 17.22 -12.64 -3.92
N LEU A 273 16.06 -12.95 -4.51
CA LEU A 273 15.01 -13.72 -3.85
C LEU A 273 15.39 -15.21 -3.79
N PRO A 274 15.06 -15.92 -2.68
CA PRO A 274 15.06 -17.36 -2.67
C PRO A 274 13.88 -17.88 -3.51
N ASP A 275 13.96 -19.13 -3.96
CA ASP A 275 12.80 -19.77 -4.57
C ASP A 275 11.75 -20.15 -3.51
N MET A 276 10.49 -20.27 -3.92
CA MET A 276 9.43 -20.82 -3.07
C MET A 276 9.68 -22.33 -2.87
N PRO A 277 9.91 -22.82 -1.63
CA PRO A 277 10.11 -24.24 -1.40
C PRO A 277 8.90 -25.06 -1.85
N ALA A 278 9.16 -26.32 -2.21
CA ALA A 278 8.11 -27.32 -2.33
C ALA A 278 7.33 -27.46 -1.01
N GLU A 279 6.17 -28.11 -1.06
CA GLU A 279 5.45 -28.47 0.16
C GLU A 279 6.33 -29.35 1.07
N GLY A 280 6.34 -29.06 2.37
CA GLY A 280 6.87 -30.00 3.34
C GLY A 280 5.97 -31.23 3.45
N PRO A 281 6.51 -32.40 3.82
CA PRO A 281 5.72 -33.57 4.18
C PRO A 281 4.93 -33.36 5.49
#